data_AF-A0A9D6DNI4-F1
#
_entry.id   AF-A0A9D6DNI4-F1
#
_cell.length_a   1.000
_cell.length_b   1.000
_cell.length_c   1.000
_cell.angle_alpha   90.00
_cell.angle_beta   90.00
_cell.angle_gamma   90.00
#
_symmetry.space_group_name_H-M   'P 1'
#
loop_
_entity.id
_entity.type
_entity.pdbx_description
1 polymer ?
#
loop_
_entity_poly.entity_id
_entity_poly.type
_entity_poly.pdbx_seq_one_letter_code
_entity_poly.pdbx_strand_id
1 'polypeptide(L)'
;MAIHNAAFFGAAAFLLGVATASVGIAFGVYAATLGAAAFGLVAVKKSFSVGLSRLAVAGLAGAAMTGFLYFHLSAVLKEPYLPAGAPLEAVIAREPKRGDRQELTLSLRAPAKGSVVWYAPRYPAYAYGDVLRFGSESSLSVRYGRYVLRGDATRTAEGEGSRLRSALYAAKRAFVGTLEATLPREKAALLAGLTVGERGEFSDEFKEALRVSGTTHIVALSGYNIAVVALAAGALFLKFLPRRLGFLATLGLIAAFVIATGAEASVVRAGIMGAILLLAKDSGRMYNLRNAIALTAFVMVAADPSVLIFDLGFQLSFLALLGIVFLMPAIASFVARVRGVPAILKEHFATTAAAQLAVMPLLLASFGSVSLFSLPANVLVLFTVPVTMALGFLTGFAGLVSATLAEFFAIPAGVLLSYQIGAIEFFSRLPQAGLTLTPSWLIVLPYYALLVFWIRRKPKPSHAP
;
A
#
# COMPACT_ATOMS: atom_id res chain seq x y z
N MET A 1 22.87 -8.50 22.03
CA MET A 1 21.86 -8.48 20.95
C MET A 1 22.50 -7.83 19.74
N ALA A 2 22.53 -8.49 18.58
CA ALA A 2 23.09 -7.87 17.39
C ALA A 2 22.32 -6.59 17.02
N ILE A 3 23.01 -5.56 16.49
CA ILE A 3 22.44 -4.22 16.21
C ILE A 3 21.16 -4.31 15.36
N HIS A 4 21.15 -5.17 14.34
CA HIS A 4 19.98 -5.37 13.47
C HIS A 4 18.77 -5.95 14.20
N ASN A 5 18.97 -6.77 15.23
CA ASN A 5 17.87 -7.27 16.07
C ASN A 5 17.36 -6.13 16.96
N ALA A 6 18.25 -5.36 17.59
CA ALA A 6 17.83 -4.23 18.42
C ALA A 6 16.98 -3.22 17.63
N ALA A 7 17.41 -2.88 16.41
CA ALA A 7 16.66 -2.01 15.50
C ALA A 7 15.27 -2.59 15.15
N PHE A 8 15.20 -3.89 14.83
CA PHE A 8 13.93 -4.56 14.52
C PHE A 8 12.94 -4.50 15.69
N PHE A 9 13.37 -4.90 16.89
CA PHE A 9 12.48 -4.92 18.05
C PHE A 9 12.14 -3.50 18.53
N GLY A 10 13.06 -2.54 18.42
CA GLY A 10 12.78 -1.13 18.70
C GLY A 10 11.72 -0.54 17.77
N ALA A 11 11.83 -0.78 16.46
CA ALA A 11 10.82 -0.38 15.49
C ALA A 11 9.46 -1.05 15.77
N ALA A 12 9.46 -2.36 16.05
CA ALA A 12 8.23 -3.08 16.40
C ALA A 12 7.57 -2.55 17.68
N ALA A 13 8.37 -2.21 18.70
CA ALA A 13 7.88 -1.63 19.94
C ALA A 13 7.28 -0.23 19.71
N PHE A 14 7.94 0.63 18.93
CA PHE A 14 7.41 1.93 18.52
C PHE A 14 6.06 1.80 17.81
N LEU A 15 5.97 0.90 16.82
CA LEU A 15 4.73 0.65 16.07
C LEU A 15 3.61 0.14 16.97
N LEU A 16 3.93 -0.73 17.93
CA LEU A 16 2.97 -1.21 18.93
C LEU A 16 2.46 -0.05 19.80
N GLY A 17 3.35 0.85 20.21
CA GLY A 17 2.98 2.08 20.93
C GLY A 17 1.98 2.93 20.16
N VAL A 18 2.24 3.20 18.89
CA VAL A 18 1.32 3.94 18.00
C VAL A 18 -0.02 3.20 17.89
N ALA A 19 0.00 1.88 17.65
CA ALA A 19 -1.21 1.07 17.54
C ALA A 19 -2.04 1.00 18.83
N THR A 20 -1.41 1.11 20.00
CA THR A 20 -2.13 1.16 21.27
C THR A 20 -2.76 2.53 21.54
N ALA A 21 -2.04 3.62 21.23
CA ALA A 21 -2.54 4.98 21.41
C ALA A 21 -3.82 5.25 20.62
N SER A 22 -3.85 4.76 19.40
CA SER A 22 -4.96 4.91 18.46
C SER A 22 -6.24 4.15 18.79
N VAL A 23 -6.18 3.14 19.67
CA VAL A 23 -7.38 2.46 20.17
C VAL A 23 -8.05 3.29 21.28
N GLY A 24 -7.48 4.44 21.65
CA GLY A 24 -8.02 5.35 22.66
C GLY A 24 -7.71 4.91 24.09
N ILE A 25 -6.69 4.07 24.29
CA ILE A 25 -6.25 3.68 25.62
C ILE A 25 -5.70 4.91 26.34
N ALA A 26 -6.23 5.20 27.54
CA ALA A 26 -5.77 6.32 28.35
C ALA A 26 -4.28 6.18 28.70
N PHE A 27 -3.54 7.30 28.67
CA PHE A 27 -2.09 7.32 28.94
C PHE A 27 -1.71 6.62 30.24
N GLY A 28 -2.44 6.87 31.34
CA GLY A 28 -2.17 6.25 32.63
C GLY A 28 -2.28 4.72 32.60
N VAL A 29 -3.30 4.19 31.93
CA VAL A 29 -3.51 2.74 31.76
C VAL A 29 -2.40 2.14 30.91
N TYR A 30 -2.03 2.80 29.83
CA TYR A 30 -0.93 2.37 28.97
C TYR A 30 0.42 2.36 29.70
N ALA A 31 0.75 3.44 30.42
CA ALA A 31 2.00 3.53 31.18
C ALA A 31 2.09 2.46 32.27
N ALA A 32 1.00 2.21 33.01
CA ALA A 32 0.93 1.19 34.04
C ALA A 32 1.10 -0.23 33.47
N THR A 33 0.38 -0.56 32.38
CA THR A 33 0.46 -1.87 31.71
C THR A 33 1.85 -2.12 31.10
N LEU A 34 2.45 -1.11 30.47
CA LEU A 34 3.81 -1.20 29.92
C LEU A 34 4.85 -1.39 31.03
N GLY A 35 4.71 -0.65 32.14
CA GLY A 35 5.57 -0.80 33.32
C GLY A 35 5.47 -2.18 33.95
N ALA A 36 4.24 -2.69 34.14
CA ALA A 36 3.99 -4.03 34.66
C ALA A 36 4.56 -5.14 33.75
N ALA A 37 4.39 -5.01 32.43
CA ALA A 37 4.94 -5.95 31.45
C ALA A 37 6.48 -5.95 31.46
N ALA A 38 7.10 -4.76 31.52
CA ALA A 38 8.56 -4.62 31.60
C ALA A 38 9.10 -5.22 32.90
N PHE A 39 8.45 -4.96 34.03
CA PHE A 39 8.81 -5.53 35.33
C PHE A 39 8.68 -7.06 35.33
N GLY A 40 7.57 -7.59 34.82
CA GLY A 40 7.33 -9.03 34.70
C GLY A 40 8.39 -9.74 33.84
N LEU A 41 8.75 -9.16 32.69
CA LEU A 41 9.82 -9.68 31.82
C LEU A 41 11.20 -9.70 32.52
N VAL A 42 11.50 -8.71 33.36
CA VAL A 42 12.73 -8.65 34.14
C VAL A 42 12.71 -9.66 35.30
N ALA A 43 11.56 -9.85 35.95
CA ALA A 43 11.40 -10.76 37.08
C ALA A 43 11.42 -12.25 36.66
N VAL A 44 10.80 -12.59 35.52
CA VAL A 44 10.70 -13.98 34.99
C VAL A 44 11.99 -14.45 34.31
N LYS A 45 13.00 -13.58 34.20
CA LYS A 45 14.28 -13.85 33.53
C LYS A 45 15.01 -15.11 34.06
N LYS A 46 14.77 -15.51 35.31
CA LYS A 46 15.30 -16.77 35.90
C LYS A 46 14.59 -18.04 35.41
N SER A 47 13.32 -17.96 34.98
CA SER A 47 12.49 -19.12 34.63
C SER A 47 12.42 -19.46 33.14
N PHE A 48 12.66 -18.50 32.23
CA PHE A 48 12.31 -18.67 30.80
C PHE A 48 13.47 -18.53 29.81
N SER A 49 14.73 -18.60 30.25
CA SER A 49 15.93 -18.51 29.39
C SER A 49 15.92 -17.33 28.39
N VAL A 50 15.21 -16.24 28.71
CA VAL A 50 15.09 -15.08 27.84
C VAL A 50 16.36 -14.24 27.98
N GLY A 51 17.24 -14.31 26.98
CA GLY A 51 18.53 -13.59 26.93
C GLY A 51 18.44 -12.05 26.78
N LEU A 52 17.34 -11.40 27.17
CA LEU A 52 17.22 -9.94 27.11
C LEU A 52 17.84 -9.28 28.36
N SER A 53 18.75 -8.31 28.17
CA SER A 53 19.28 -7.49 29.27
C SER A 53 18.18 -6.56 29.83
N ARG A 54 18.31 -6.12 31.09
CA ARG A 54 17.40 -5.11 31.67
C ARG A 54 17.35 -3.84 30.82
N LEU A 55 18.51 -3.42 30.30
CA LEU A 55 18.66 -2.34 29.32
C LEU A 55 17.84 -2.56 28.04
N ALA A 56 17.81 -3.79 27.51
CA ALA A 56 17.01 -4.11 26.32
C ALA A 56 15.51 -3.99 26.60
N VAL A 57 15.04 -4.47 27.75
CA VAL A 57 13.62 -4.34 28.15
C VAL A 57 13.24 -2.87 28.34
N ALA A 58 14.07 -2.10 29.05
CA ALA A 58 13.86 -0.67 29.23
C ALA A 58 13.85 0.09 27.89
N GLY A 59 14.76 -0.24 26.97
CA GLY A 59 14.81 0.35 25.63
C GLY A 59 13.55 0.06 24.80
N LEU A 60 13.02 -1.17 24.87
CA LEU A 60 11.77 -1.53 24.19
C LEU A 60 10.55 -0.81 24.79
N ALA A 61 10.47 -0.73 26.12
CA ALA A 61 9.43 0.06 26.78
C ALA A 61 9.53 1.55 26.41
N GLY A 62 10.74 2.11 26.39
CA GLY A 62 10.97 3.49 25.94
C GLY A 62 10.53 3.74 24.50
N ALA A 63 10.86 2.83 23.58
CA ALA A 63 10.43 2.91 22.19
C ALA A 63 8.90 2.84 22.05
N ALA A 64 8.24 1.95 22.79
CA ALA A 64 6.78 1.83 22.80
C ALA A 64 6.11 3.09 23.37
N MET A 65 6.62 3.62 24.48
CA MET A 65 6.16 4.89 25.06
C MET A 65 6.33 6.06 24.08
N THR A 66 7.47 6.11 23.38
CA THR A 66 7.74 7.13 22.36
C THR A 66 6.71 7.06 21.23
N GLY A 67 6.40 5.86 20.75
CA GLY A 67 5.35 5.67 19.74
C GLY A 67 3.96 6.12 20.22
N PHE A 68 3.61 5.78 21.46
CA PHE A 68 2.33 6.17 22.06
C PHE A 68 2.17 7.69 22.15
N LEU A 69 3.21 8.38 22.66
CA LEU A 69 3.25 9.83 22.79
C LEU A 69 3.28 10.52 21.42
N TYR A 70 4.04 9.97 20.47
CA TYR A 70 4.14 10.49 19.12
C TYR A 70 2.78 10.53 18.40
N PHE A 71 1.94 9.49 18.56
CA PHE A 71 0.60 9.48 17.99
C PHE A 71 -0.25 10.65 18.48
N HIS A 72 -0.31 10.87 19.80
CA HIS A 72 -1.08 11.96 20.40
C HIS A 72 -0.53 13.32 20.02
N LEU A 73 0.79 13.49 20.08
CA LEU A 73 1.44 14.74 19.67
C LEU A 73 1.18 15.06 18.19
N SER A 74 1.30 14.06 17.32
CA SER A 74 1.01 14.24 15.89
C SER A 74 -0.46 14.55 15.63
N ALA A 75 -1.40 14.01 16.43
CA ALA A 75 -2.82 14.33 16.28
C ALA A 75 -3.09 15.81 16.59
N VAL A 76 -2.52 16.32 17.69
CA VAL A 76 -2.65 17.74 18.08
C VAL A 76 -1.98 18.67 17.07
N LEU A 77 -0.76 18.33 16.60
CA LEU A 77 -0.02 19.17 15.66
C LEU A 77 -0.63 19.22 14.25
N LYS A 78 -1.36 18.17 13.84
CA LYS A 78 -1.98 18.07 12.51
C LYS A 78 -3.46 18.45 12.51
N GLU A 79 -4.04 18.79 13.66
CA GLU A 79 -5.42 19.22 13.76
C GLU A 79 -5.64 20.51 12.94
N PRO A 80 -6.56 20.52 11.97
CA PRO A 80 -6.78 21.67 11.13
C PRO A 80 -7.48 22.77 11.92
N TYR A 81 -7.00 24.00 11.74
CA TYR A 81 -7.58 25.20 12.31
C TYR A 81 -8.41 25.92 11.26
N LEU A 82 -9.69 26.14 11.58
CA LEU A 82 -10.60 26.96 10.78
C LEU A 82 -11.03 28.21 11.56
N PRO A 83 -10.79 29.42 11.03
CA PRO A 83 -11.34 30.63 11.60
C PRO A 83 -12.87 30.68 11.40
N ALA A 84 -13.59 31.00 12.47
CA ALA A 84 -15.04 31.07 12.46
C ALA A 84 -15.54 32.22 11.57
N GLY A 85 -16.48 31.93 10.68
CA GLY A 85 -17.16 32.93 9.84
C GLY A 85 -16.32 33.56 8.74
N ALA A 86 -15.10 33.08 8.48
CA ALA A 86 -14.23 33.60 7.44
C ALA A 86 -14.23 32.69 6.19
N PRO A 87 -14.12 33.26 4.97
CA PRO A 87 -13.87 32.46 3.78
C PRO A 87 -12.52 31.75 3.89
N LEU A 88 -12.45 30.52 3.40
CA LEU A 88 -11.24 29.70 3.48
C LEU A 88 -10.65 29.56 2.09
N GLU A 89 -9.34 29.66 1.98
CA GLU A 89 -8.62 29.30 0.77
C GLU A 89 -7.82 28.03 1.00
N ALA A 90 -7.84 27.14 0.01
CA ALA A 90 -7.13 25.89 0.08
C ALA A 90 -6.57 25.51 -1.30
N VAL A 91 -5.38 24.92 -1.31
CA VAL A 91 -4.75 24.42 -2.55
C VAL A 91 -4.90 22.92 -2.61
N ILE A 92 -5.19 22.40 -3.79
CA ILE A 92 -5.14 20.96 -4.03
C ILE A 92 -3.70 20.46 -3.91
N ALA A 93 -3.44 19.70 -2.85
CA ALA A 93 -2.11 19.29 -2.42
C ALA A 93 -1.61 17.97 -3.04
N ARG A 94 -2.53 17.19 -3.62
CA ARG A 94 -2.27 15.90 -4.29
C ARG A 94 -3.18 15.75 -5.50
N GLU A 95 -2.80 14.94 -6.48
CA GLU A 95 -3.66 14.66 -7.63
C GLU A 95 -5.02 14.10 -7.14
N PRO A 96 -6.16 14.66 -7.59
CA PRO A 96 -7.48 14.22 -7.15
C PRO A 96 -7.73 12.76 -7.49
N LYS A 97 -8.28 12.00 -6.53
CA LYS A 97 -8.73 10.63 -6.81
C LYS A 97 -10.11 10.71 -7.46
N ARG A 98 -10.20 10.28 -8.72
CA ARG A 98 -11.43 10.33 -9.52
C ARG A 98 -12.17 8.98 -9.42
N GLY A 99 -13.48 9.08 -9.36
CA GLY A 99 -14.46 8.00 -9.31
C GLY A 99 -15.84 8.63 -9.53
N ASP A 100 -16.88 8.11 -8.88
CA ASP A 100 -18.22 8.75 -8.95
C ASP A 100 -18.23 10.17 -8.36
N ARG A 101 -17.34 10.41 -7.39
CA ARG A 101 -17.00 11.73 -6.84
C ARG A 101 -15.50 11.95 -6.91
N GLN A 102 -15.08 13.20 -6.90
CA GLN A 102 -13.66 13.55 -6.78
C GLN A 102 -13.30 13.65 -5.30
N GLU A 103 -12.34 12.86 -4.83
CA GLU A 103 -11.74 13.02 -3.51
C GLU A 103 -10.49 13.91 -3.62
N LEU A 104 -10.56 15.11 -3.06
CA LEU A 104 -9.50 16.11 -3.11
C LEU A 104 -8.83 16.25 -1.75
N THR A 105 -7.50 16.15 -1.72
CA THR A 105 -6.71 16.49 -0.53
C THR A 105 -6.29 17.95 -0.63
N LEU A 106 -6.76 18.77 0.28
CA LEU A 106 -6.54 20.20 0.31
C LEU A 106 -5.53 20.56 1.41
N SER A 107 -4.67 21.53 1.13
CA SER A 107 -3.84 22.23 2.12
C SER A 107 -4.42 23.62 2.35
N LEU A 108 -4.86 23.89 3.57
CA LEU A 108 -5.45 25.18 3.94
C LEU A 108 -4.37 26.28 3.92
N ARG A 109 -4.74 27.47 3.42
CA ARG A 109 -3.94 28.69 3.47
C ARG A 109 -4.34 29.55 4.66
N ALA A 110 -3.38 30.34 5.14
CA ALA A 110 -3.62 31.31 6.20
C ALA A 110 -4.82 32.20 5.86
N PRO A 111 -5.73 32.50 6.82
CA PRO A 111 -5.61 32.25 8.26
C PRO A 111 -5.86 30.82 8.73
N ALA A 112 -6.39 29.93 7.88
CA ALA A 112 -6.60 28.53 8.21
C ALA A 112 -5.28 27.72 8.10
N LYS A 113 -5.19 26.59 8.80
CA LYS A 113 -4.01 25.70 8.75
C LYS A 113 -4.43 24.25 8.77
N GLY A 114 -3.62 23.39 8.16
CA GLY A 114 -3.81 21.94 8.18
C GLY A 114 -4.22 21.37 6.83
N SER A 115 -4.39 20.05 6.80
CA SER A 115 -4.84 19.31 5.62
C SER A 115 -6.23 18.76 5.83
N VAL A 116 -7.10 18.96 4.84
CA VAL A 116 -8.48 18.48 4.86
C VAL A 116 -8.81 17.75 3.56
N VAL A 117 -9.79 16.86 3.62
CA VAL A 117 -10.34 16.18 2.45
C VAL A 117 -11.65 16.85 2.07
N TRP A 118 -11.87 17.10 0.78
CA TRP A 118 -13.14 17.58 0.26
C TRP A 118 -13.63 16.63 -0.83
N TYR A 119 -14.93 16.36 -0.84
CA TYR A 119 -15.57 15.50 -1.83
C TYR A 119 -16.39 16.37 -2.78
N ALA A 120 -15.90 16.53 -4.01
CA ALA A 120 -16.58 17.32 -5.04
C ALA A 120 -17.39 16.43 -5.99
N PRO A 121 -18.42 17.00 -6.66
CA PRO A 121 -19.02 16.37 -7.83
C PRO A 121 -17.98 16.05 -8.89
N ARG A 122 -18.32 15.16 -9.83
CA ARG A 122 -17.41 14.75 -10.90
C ARG A 122 -17.01 15.90 -11.85
N TYR A 123 -17.88 16.88 -12.01
CA TYR A 123 -17.63 18.07 -12.82
C TYR A 123 -17.91 19.35 -12.02
N PRO A 124 -17.11 20.42 -12.19
CA PRO A 124 -15.93 20.51 -13.06
C PRO A 124 -14.75 19.65 -12.57
N ALA A 125 -13.87 19.24 -13.48
CA ALA A 125 -12.69 18.43 -13.14
C ALA A 125 -11.59 19.29 -12.53
N TYR A 126 -11.07 18.90 -11.37
CA TYR A 126 -9.99 19.60 -10.67
C TYR A 126 -8.62 18.94 -10.90
N ALA A 127 -7.56 19.73 -10.75
CA ALA A 127 -6.18 19.31 -10.93
C ALA A 127 -5.31 19.71 -9.74
N TYR A 128 -4.16 19.03 -9.58
CA TYR A 128 -3.16 19.45 -8.62
C TYR A 128 -2.74 20.91 -8.82
N GLY A 129 -2.72 21.69 -7.73
CA GLY A 129 -2.34 23.10 -7.74
C GLY A 129 -3.49 24.08 -7.95
N ASP A 130 -4.72 23.63 -8.22
CA ASP A 130 -5.86 24.56 -8.23
C ASP A 130 -6.11 25.10 -6.81
N VAL A 131 -6.49 26.38 -6.75
CA VAL A 131 -6.86 27.08 -5.53
C VAL A 131 -8.37 27.15 -5.47
N LEU A 132 -8.91 26.70 -4.34
CA LEU A 132 -10.32 26.65 -4.05
C LEU A 132 -10.63 27.61 -2.91
N ARG A 133 -11.70 28.39 -3.08
CA ARG A 133 -12.25 29.26 -2.06
C ARG A 133 -13.57 28.71 -1.58
N PHE A 134 -13.69 28.55 -0.27
CA PHE A 134 -14.90 28.08 0.40
C PHE A 134 -15.60 29.24 1.10
N GLY A 135 -16.93 29.17 1.14
CA GLY A 135 -17.77 30.12 1.86
C GLY A 135 -17.61 30.04 3.38
N SER A 136 -18.16 31.03 4.08
CA SER A 136 -18.11 31.16 5.55
C SER A 136 -18.91 30.09 6.30
N GLU A 137 -19.81 29.38 5.64
CA GLU A 137 -20.62 28.29 6.22
C GLU A 137 -19.92 26.93 6.22
N SER A 138 -18.62 26.91 5.92
CA SER A 138 -17.86 25.67 5.84
C SER A 138 -17.71 25.02 7.22
N SER A 139 -18.00 23.72 7.29
CA SER A 139 -17.90 22.94 8.52
C SER A 139 -16.93 21.77 8.35
N LEU A 140 -16.36 21.34 9.46
CA LEU A 140 -15.40 20.25 9.49
C LEU A 140 -16.00 19.03 10.18
N SER A 141 -15.86 17.87 9.54
CA SER A 141 -16.32 16.59 10.07
C SER A 141 -15.17 15.60 10.09
N VAL A 142 -15.03 14.81 11.15
CA VAL A 142 -14.03 13.73 11.19
C VAL A 142 -14.65 12.46 10.61
N ARG A 143 -14.02 11.87 9.59
CA ARG A 143 -14.43 10.59 8.99
C ARG A 143 -13.21 9.70 8.79
N TYR A 144 -13.21 8.52 9.42
CA TYR A 144 -12.09 7.56 9.38
C TYR A 144 -10.72 8.21 9.67
N GLY A 145 -10.62 9.02 10.73
CA GLY A 145 -9.38 9.70 11.12
C GLY A 145 -8.94 10.83 10.18
N ARG A 146 -9.73 11.17 9.16
CA ARG A 146 -9.47 12.29 8.24
C ARG A 146 -10.46 13.42 8.49
N TYR A 147 -9.96 14.65 8.44
CA TYR A 147 -10.78 15.84 8.54
C TYR A 147 -11.39 16.15 7.17
N VAL A 148 -12.71 16.04 7.07
CA VAL A 148 -13.49 16.27 5.86
C VAL A 148 -14.16 17.63 5.94
N LEU A 149 -13.82 18.50 4.99
CA LEU A 149 -14.44 19.81 4.83
C LEU A 149 -15.79 19.65 4.10
N ARG A 150 -16.82 20.33 4.60
CA ARG A 150 -18.14 20.44 3.96
C ARG A 150 -18.41 21.89 3.64
N GLY A 151 -18.77 22.14 2.39
CA GLY A 151 -19.05 23.48 1.87
C GLY A 151 -18.92 23.50 0.36
N ASP A 152 -19.53 24.50 -0.25
CA ASP A 152 -19.34 24.78 -1.67
C ASP A 152 -18.02 25.52 -1.88
N ALA A 153 -17.35 25.16 -2.97
CA ALA A 153 -16.07 25.72 -3.35
C ALA A 153 -16.13 26.32 -4.74
N THR A 154 -15.47 27.45 -4.92
CA THR A 154 -15.22 28.04 -6.23
C THR A 154 -13.73 28.02 -6.52
N ARG A 155 -13.36 27.70 -7.77
CA ARG A 155 -11.97 27.76 -8.21
C ARG A 155 -11.58 29.22 -8.42
N THR A 156 -10.52 29.67 -7.77
CA THR A 156 -10.03 31.07 -7.84
C THR A 156 -8.73 31.22 -8.61
N ALA A 157 -7.87 30.19 -8.60
CA ALA A 157 -6.61 30.17 -9.35
C ALA A 157 -6.20 28.74 -9.73
N GLU A 158 -5.24 28.63 -10.64
CA GLU A 158 -4.70 27.36 -11.15
C GLU A 158 -3.16 27.35 -11.07
N GLY A 159 -2.58 26.17 -10.88
CA GLY A 159 -1.13 25.98 -11.04
C GLY A 159 -0.25 26.47 -9.88
N GLU A 160 -0.80 26.75 -8.69
CA GLU A 160 -0.02 27.19 -7.50
C GLU A 160 0.66 26.03 -6.74
N GLY A 161 0.84 24.89 -7.41
CA GLY A 161 1.54 23.73 -6.87
C GLY A 161 3.07 23.77 -7.07
N SER A 162 3.75 22.75 -6.53
CA SER A 162 5.16 22.51 -6.82
C SER A 162 5.36 22.20 -8.31
N ARG A 163 6.23 22.95 -8.99
CA ARG A 163 6.53 22.78 -10.42
C ARG A 163 6.90 21.35 -10.79
N LEU A 164 7.67 20.66 -9.95
CA LEU A 164 8.05 19.26 -10.19
C LEU A 164 6.83 18.34 -10.15
N ARG A 165 5.95 18.48 -9.16
CA ARG A 165 4.73 17.66 -9.05
C ARG A 165 3.78 17.96 -10.21
N SER A 166 3.61 19.25 -10.55
CA SER A 166 2.79 19.66 -11.69
C SER A 166 3.30 19.05 -13.00
N ALA A 167 4.62 19.04 -13.23
CA ALA A 167 5.22 18.39 -14.40
C ALA A 167 4.99 16.87 -14.42
N LEU A 168 5.16 16.19 -13.28
CA LEU A 168 4.92 14.75 -13.17
C LEU A 168 3.45 14.39 -13.42
N TYR A 169 2.51 15.16 -12.86
CA TYR A 169 1.08 14.94 -13.09
C TYR A 169 0.66 15.30 -14.51
N ALA A 170 1.25 16.34 -15.12
CA ALA A 170 1.03 16.64 -16.54
C ALA A 170 1.54 15.51 -17.43
N ALA A 171 2.74 14.98 -17.18
CA ALA A 171 3.28 13.82 -17.90
C ALA A 171 2.39 12.59 -17.72
N LYS A 172 1.88 12.34 -16.52
CA LYS A 172 0.91 11.27 -16.26
C LYS A 172 -0.37 11.46 -17.07
N ARG A 173 -0.95 12.67 -17.10
CA ARG A 173 -2.16 12.96 -17.87
C ARG A 173 -1.95 12.78 -19.37
N ALA A 174 -0.82 13.24 -19.90
CA ALA A 174 -0.47 13.02 -21.31
C ALA A 174 -0.34 11.52 -21.62
N PHE A 175 0.35 10.77 -20.76
CA PHE A 175 0.47 9.32 -20.86
C PHE A 175 -0.90 8.63 -20.84
N VAL A 176 -1.77 8.94 -19.89
CA VAL A 176 -3.12 8.35 -19.84
C VAL A 176 -3.94 8.72 -21.08
N GLY A 177 -3.88 9.98 -21.52
CA GLY A 177 -4.58 10.42 -22.73
C GLY A 177 -4.16 9.65 -23.99
N THR A 178 -2.88 9.28 -24.12
CA THR A 178 -2.44 8.42 -25.24
C THR A 178 -3.01 7.00 -25.16
N LEU A 179 -3.18 6.43 -23.96
CA LEU A 179 -3.81 5.13 -23.78
C LEU A 179 -5.30 5.18 -24.14
N GLU A 180 -6.00 6.23 -23.69
CA GLU A 180 -7.42 6.44 -23.99
C GLU A 180 -7.69 6.71 -25.48
N ALA A 181 -6.74 7.33 -26.18
CA ALA A 181 -6.84 7.57 -27.62
C ALA A 181 -6.58 6.33 -28.48
N THR A 182 -5.82 5.35 -27.97
CA THR A 182 -5.36 4.18 -28.75
C THR A 182 -6.08 2.88 -28.40
N LEU A 183 -6.72 2.79 -27.23
CA LEU A 183 -7.38 1.59 -26.75
C LEU A 183 -8.86 1.85 -26.43
N PRO A 184 -9.73 0.83 -26.57
CA PRO A 184 -11.10 0.88 -26.05
C PRO A 184 -11.13 1.25 -24.56
N ARG A 185 -12.16 1.99 -24.14
CA ARG A 185 -12.29 2.59 -22.79
C ARG A 185 -11.92 1.65 -21.64
N GLU A 186 -12.48 0.44 -21.60
CA GLU A 186 -12.22 -0.52 -20.51
C GLU A 186 -10.77 -1.02 -20.50
N LYS A 187 -10.17 -1.24 -21.67
CA LYS A 187 -8.77 -1.64 -21.82
C LYS A 187 -7.81 -0.52 -21.44
N ALA A 188 -8.11 0.70 -21.87
CA ALA A 188 -7.35 1.90 -21.50
C ALA A 188 -7.39 2.12 -19.97
N ALA A 189 -8.58 2.00 -19.37
CA ALA A 189 -8.79 2.10 -17.92
C ALA A 189 -7.99 1.05 -17.14
N LEU A 190 -8.03 -0.22 -17.55
CA LEU A 190 -7.25 -1.30 -16.93
C LEU A 190 -5.74 -1.06 -17.07
N LEU A 191 -5.29 -0.68 -18.27
CA LEU A 191 -3.88 -0.43 -18.54
C LEU A 191 -3.33 0.78 -17.79
N ALA A 192 -4.11 1.86 -17.68
CA ALA A 192 -3.76 3.06 -16.91
C ALA A 192 -3.67 2.75 -15.40
N GLY A 193 -4.56 1.89 -14.88
CA GLY A 193 -4.49 1.36 -13.52
C GLY A 193 -3.23 0.53 -13.27
N LEU A 194 -2.91 -0.39 -14.19
CA LEU A 194 -1.73 -1.25 -14.10
C LEU A 194 -0.40 -0.49 -14.18
N THR A 195 -0.34 0.58 -14.98
CA THR A 195 0.90 1.31 -15.27
C THR A 195 1.13 2.48 -14.34
N VAL A 196 0.17 3.40 -14.21
CA VAL A 196 0.33 4.67 -13.46
C VAL A 196 -0.65 4.81 -12.30
N GLY A 197 -1.37 3.74 -11.97
CA GLY A 197 -2.32 3.72 -10.85
C GLY A 197 -3.49 4.67 -11.03
N GLU A 198 -3.88 4.94 -12.27
CA GLU A 198 -5.09 5.71 -12.53
C GLU A 198 -6.32 4.87 -12.18
N ARG A 199 -7.26 5.44 -11.42
CA ARG A 199 -8.52 4.76 -11.12
C ARG A 199 -9.42 4.92 -12.34
N GLY A 200 -9.37 3.91 -13.21
CA GLY A 200 -10.22 3.84 -14.38
C GLY A 200 -11.71 3.76 -14.02
N GLU A 201 -12.54 4.31 -14.90
CA GLU A 201 -13.99 4.16 -14.80
C GLU A 201 -14.42 2.85 -15.42
N PHE A 202 -14.52 1.84 -14.56
CA PHE A 202 -15.09 0.55 -14.94
C PHE A 202 -16.61 0.60 -14.86
N SER A 203 -17.25 -0.14 -15.76
CA SER A 203 -18.68 -0.49 -15.66
C SER A 203 -18.94 -1.19 -14.32
N ASP A 204 -20.15 -1.03 -13.77
CA ASP A 204 -20.49 -1.67 -12.49
C ASP A 204 -20.47 -3.20 -12.63
N GLU A 205 -20.79 -3.70 -13.82
CA GLU A 205 -20.64 -5.11 -14.20
C GLU A 205 -19.18 -5.58 -14.08
N PHE A 206 -18.22 -4.80 -14.58
CA PHE A 206 -16.81 -5.18 -14.48
C PHE A 206 -16.26 -5.01 -13.05
N LYS A 207 -16.70 -4.00 -12.30
CA LYS A 207 -16.37 -3.87 -10.87
C LYS A 207 -16.85 -5.09 -10.08
N GLU A 208 -18.05 -5.57 -10.39
CA GLU A 208 -18.60 -6.79 -9.79
C GLU A 208 -17.83 -8.03 -10.23
N ALA A 209 -17.45 -8.13 -11.51
CA ALA A 209 -16.62 -9.22 -12.01
C ALA A 209 -15.26 -9.28 -11.29
N LEU A 210 -14.62 -8.13 -11.06
CA LEU A 210 -13.39 -8.02 -10.27
C LEU A 210 -13.58 -8.47 -8.81
N ARG A 211 -14.69 -8.07 -8.18
CA ARG A 211 -15.03 -8.44 -6.80
C ARG A 211 -15.25 -9.94 -6.68
N VAL A 212 -16.05 -10.52 -7.56
CA VAL A 212 -16.46 -11.93 -7.55
C VAL A 212 -15.31 -12.86 -7.95
N SER A 213 -14.46 -12.45 -8.90
CA SER A 213 -13.23 -13.20 -9.23
C SER A 213 -12.10 -13.00 -8.20
N GLY A 214 -12.24 -12.07 -7.25
CA GLY A 214 -11.22 -11.76 -6.24
C GLY A 214 -9.97 -11.10 -6.82
N THR A 215 -10.12 -10.36 -7.92
CA THR A 215 -9.05 -9.68 -8.67
C THR A 215 -9.09 -8.15 -8.54
N THR A 216 -9.96 -7.59 -7.68
CA THR A 216 -10.07 -6.13 -7.43
C THR A 216 -8.73 -5.44 -7.17
N HIS A 217 -7.79 -6.12 -6.51
CA HIS A 217 -6.48 -5.56 -6.19
C HIS A 217 -5.53 -5.44 -7.40
N ILE A 218 -5.87 -6.03 -8.55
CA ILE A 218 -5.07 -5.91 -9.79
C ILE A 218 -5.26 -4.53 -10.42
N VAL A 219 -6.48 -3.98 -10.31
CA VAL A 219 -6.84 -2.66 -10.82
C VAL A 219 -6.25 -1.54 -9.99
N ALA A 220 -6.04 -1.79 -8.69
CA ALA A 220 -5.28 -0.89 -7.83
C ALA A 220 -3.78 -1.12 -8.03
N LEU A 221 -3.00 -0.04 -8.12
CA LEU A 221 -1.55 -0.17 -8.26
C LEU A 221 -0.95 -0.88 -7.04
N SER A 222 -0.42 -2.07 -7.26
CA SER A 222 0.10 -2.92 -6.20
C SER A 222 1.62 -2.81 -6.07
N GLY A 223 2.16 -3.40 -5.00
CA GLY A 223 3.62 -3.50 -4.84
C GLY A 223 4.30 -4.35 -5.92
N TYR A 224 3.53 -5.24 -6.58
CA TYR A 224 4.02 -6.03 -7.72
C TYR A 224 4.34 -5.13 -8.92
N ASN A 225 3.45 -4.19 -9.25
CA ASN A 225 3.64 -3.24 -10.35
C ASN A 225 4.91 -2.40 -10.13
N ILE A 226 5.13 -1.91 -8.90
CA ILE A 226 6.36 -1.20 -8.52
C ILE A 226 7.61 -2.07 -8.69
N ALA A 227 7.55 -3.33 -8.26
CA ALA A 227 8.68 -4.25 -8.40
C ALA A 227 9.03 -4.49 -9.88
N VAL A 228 8.02 -4.66 -10.75
CA VAL A 228 8.21 -4.76 -12.20
C VAL A 228 8.90 -3.51 -12.75
N VAL A 229 8.42 -2.32 -12.40
CA VAL A 229 9.03 -1.03 -12.82
C VAL A 229 10.47 -0.92 -12.32
N ALA A 230 10.73 -1.22 -11.04
CA ALA A 230 12.05 -1.14 -10.44
C ALA A 230 13.06 -2.10 -11.10
N LEU A 231 12.63 -3.33 -11.39
CA LEU A 231 13.47 -4.33 -12.06
C LEU A 231 13.77 -3.94 -13.51
N ALA A 232 12.76 -3.51 -14.26
CA ALA A 232 12.93 -3.07 -15.65
C ALA A 232 13.87 -1.85 -15.73
N ALA A 233 13.65 -0.86 -14.88
CA ALA A 233 14.48 0.34 -14.80
C ALA A 233 15.92 0.02 -14.37
N GLY A 234 16.08 -0.83 -13.36
CA GLY A 234 17.39 -1.27 -12.90
C GLY A 234 18.16 -1.98 -14.01
N ALA A 235 17.52 -2.91 -14.73
CA ALA A 235 18.15 -3.61 -15.85
C ALA A 235 18.53 -2.65 -16.99
N LEU A 236 17.65 -1.70 -17.32
CA LEU A 236 17.89 -0.72 -18.37
C LEU A 236 19.05 0.22 -18.02
N PHE A 237 18.99 0.87 -16.84
CA PHE A 237 19.99 1.86 -16.47
C PHE A 237 21.34 1.23 -16.18
N LEU A 238 21.40 0.04 -15.57
CA LEU A 238 22.68 -0.64 -15.35
C LEU A 238 23.33 -1.15 -16.65
N LYS A 239 22.57 -1.27 -17.74
CA LYS A 239 23.10 -1.63 -19.06
C LYS A 239 23.80 -0.44 -19.74
N PHE A 240 23.28 0.78 -19.56
CA PHE A 240 23.76 1.96 -20.29
C PHE A 240 24.55 2.95 -19.44
N LEU A 241 24.40 2.92 -18.12
CA LEU A 241 25.07 3.84 -17.19
C LEU A 241 26.04 3.08 -16.28
N PRO A 242 27.11 3.75 -15.80
CA PRO A 242 27.95 3.22 -14.73
C PRO A 242 27.13 2.82 -13.51
N ARG A 243 27.54 1.74 -12.80
CA ARG A 243 26.80 1.13 -11.68
C ARG A 243 26.20 2.14 -10.69
N ARG A 244 26.98 3.15 -10.26
CA ARG A 244 26.51 4.19 -9.33
C ARG A 244 25.44 5.09 -9.92
N LEU A 245 25.60 5.53 -11.17
CA LEU A 245 24.62 6.37 -11.86
C LEU A 245 23.36 5.57 -12.19
N GLY A 246 23.49 4.31 -12.60
CA GLY A 246 22.34 3.43 -12.84
C GLY A 246 21.54 3.17 -11.56
N PHE A 247 22.21 2.98 -10.42
CA PHE A 247 21.57 2.90 -9.11
C PHE A 247 20.79 4.18 -8.76
N LEU A 248 21.43 5.36 -8.86
CA LEU A 248 20.79 6.64 -8.55
C LEU A 248 19.62 6.95 -9.50
N ALA A 249 19.76 6.62 -10.79
CA ALA A 249 18.70 6.78 -11.78
C ALA A 249 17.49 5.87 -11.47
N THR A 250 17.74 4.61 -11.07
CA THR A 250 16.68 3.68 -10.67
C THR A 250 15.94 4.20 -9.44
N LEU A 251 16.66 4.67 -8.43
CA LEU A 251 16.07 5.23 -7.21
C LEU A 251 15.27 6.50 -7.51
N GLY A 252 15.81 7.39 -8.34
CA GLY A 252 15.14 8.60 -8.79
C GLY A 252 13.85 8.30 -9.56
N LEU A 253 13.86 7.29 -10.45
CA LEU A 253 12.68 6.86 -11.19
C LEU A 253 11.61 6.28 -10.26
N ILE A 254 11.99 5.43 -9.31
CA ILE A 254 11.04 4.88 -8.32
C ILE A 254 10.41 6.02 -7.52
N ALA A 255 11.21 7.00 -7.07
CA ALA A 255 10.70 8.16 -6.33
C ALA A 255 9.73 9.01 -7.19
N ALA A 256 10.10 9.29 -8.44
CA ALA A 256 9.25 10.02 -9.39
C ALA A 256 7.94 9.27 -9.64
N PHE A 257 8.00 7.94 -9.81
CA PHE A 257 6.84 7.09 -10.00
C PHE A 257 5.91 7.11 -8.78
N VAL A 258 6.44 6.95 -7.56
CA VAL A 258 5.65 7.03 -6.31
C VAL A 258 4.92 8.38 -6.19
N ILE A 259 5.58 9.49 -6.56
CA ILE A 259 4.96 10.82 -6.54
C ILE A 259 3.88 10.94 -7.60
N ALA A 260 4.16 10.48 -8.84
CA ALA A 260 3.23 10.55 -9.96
C ALA A 260 1.96 9.71 -9.71
N THR A 261 2.07 8.57 -9.06
CA THR A 261 0.91 7.70 -8.75
C THR A 261 0.15 8.11 -7.48
N GLY A 262 0.41 9.29 -6.92
CA GLY A 262 -0.34 9.85 -5.79
C GLY A 262 0.06 9.33 -4.40
N ALA A 263 1.20 8.63 -4.31
CA ALA A 263 1.79 8.12 -3.06
C ALA A 263 0.81 7.28 -2.19
N GLU A 264 0.09 6.35 -2.81
CA GLU A 264 -0.69 5.35 -2.06
C GLU A 264 0.22 4.49 -1.17
N ALA A 265 -0.26 4.03 0.00
CA ALA A 265 0.57 3.33 0.98
C ALA A 265 1.23 2.05 0.41
N SER A 266 0.54 1.34 -0.49
CA SER A 266 1.08 0.16 -1.19
C SER A 266 2.33 0.50 -2.02
N VAL A 267 2.25 1.61 -2.74
CA VAL A 267 3.25 2.14 -3.66
C VAL A 267 4.44 2.70 -2.89
N VAL A 268 4.18 3.52 -1.86
CA VAL A 268 5.22 4.09 -0.98
C VAL A 268 6.03 2.99 -0.31
N ARG A 269 5.36 1.97 0.26
CA ARG A 269 6.05 0.82 0.85
C ARG A 269 6.93 0.12 -0.17
N ALA A 270 6.41 -0.19 -1.36
CA ALA A 270 7.17 -0.87 -2.39
C ALA A 270 8.38 -0.04 -2.86
N GLY A 271 8.24 1.28 -2.94
CA GLY A 271 9.35 2.20 -3.22
C GLY A 271 10.43 2.18 -2.14
N ILE A 272 10.04 2.25 -0.86
CA ILE A 272 11.00 2.19 0.28
C ILE A 272 11.70 0.83 0.31
N MET A 273 10.97 -0.29 0.19
CA MET A 273 11.56 -1.63 0.18
C MET A 273 12.46 -1.85 -1.03
N GLY A 274 12.09 -1.31 -2.20
CA GLY A 274 12.93 -1.28 -3.39
C GLY A 274 14.23 -0.51 -3.15
N ALA A 275 14.17 0.66 -2.52
CA ALA A 275 15.35 1.43 -2.13
C ALA A 275 16.25 0.66 -1.15
N ILE A 276 15.67 0.00 -0.14
CA ILE A 276 16.41 -0.85 0.81
C ILE A 276 17.10 -2.01 0.07
N LEU A 277 16.40 -2.67 -0.85
CA LEU A 277 16.96 -3.76 -1.65
C LEU A 277 18.13 -3.29 -2.52
N LEU A 278 17.98 -2.15 -3.18
CA LEU A 278 19.05 -1.56 -4.01
C LEU A 278 20.26 -1.19 -3.13
N LEU A 279 20.04 -0.56 -1.97
CA LEU A 279 21.11 -0.20 -1.03
C LEU A 279 21.82 -1.44 -0.47
N ALA A 280 21.08 -2.52 -0.20
CA ALA A 280 21.67 -3.79 0.23
C ALA A 280 22.59 -4.36 -0.87
N LYS A 281 22.13 -4.36 -2.13
CA LYS A 281 22.94 -4.82 -3.28
C LYS A 281 24.19 -3.96 -3.50
N ASP A 282 24.09 -2.64 -3.35
CA ASP A 282 25.24 -1.74 -3.54
C ASP A 282 26.27 -1.88 -2.41
N SER A 283 25.80 -2.02 -1.17
CA SER A 283 26.66 -2.24 0.01
C SER A 283 27.17 -3.67 0.18
N GLY A 284 26.86 -4.60 -0.74
CA GLY A 284 27.24 -6.01 -0.65
C GLY A 284 26.58 -6.77 0.51
N ARG A 285 25.48 -6.25 1.06
CA ARG A 285 24.76 -6.85 2.18
C ARG A 285 23.61 -7.73 1.71
N MET A 286 23.34 -8.80 2.45
CA MET A 286 22.16 -9.65 2.20
C MET A 286 20.87 -8.90 2.56
N TYR A 287 19.89 -8.92 1.66
CA TYR A 287 18.57 -8.36 1.92
C TYR A 287 17.80 -9.22 2.93
N ASN A 288 17.41 -8.62 4.05
CA ASN A 288 16.62 -9.29 5.08
C ASN A 288 15.19 -8.74 5.08
N LEU A 289 14.23 -9.55 4.59
CA LEU A 289 12.83 -9.16 4.45
C LEU A 289 12.20 -8.73 5.78
N ARG A 290 12.51 -9.42 6.89
CA ARG A 290 11.98 -9.12 8.22
C ARG A 290 12.37 -7.70 8.67
N ASN A 291 13.64 -7.33 8.51
CA ASN A 291 14.14 -6.01 8.88
C ASN A 291 13.65 -4.93 7.91
N ALA A 292 13.54 -5.25 6.61
CA ALA A 292 13.01 -4.32 5.62
C ALA A 292 11.54 -3.96 5.92
N ILE A 293 10.71 -4.94 6.31
CA ILE A 293 9.31 -4.70 6.72
C ILE A 293 9.26 -3.77 7.94
N ALA A 294 10.02 -4.07 9.01
CA ALA A 294 9.99 -3.26 10.23
C ALA A 294 10.47 -1.83 9.99
N LEU A 295 11.56 -1.66 9.23
CA LEU A 295 12.08 -0.32 8.89
C LEU A 295 11.09 0.45 8.00
N THR A 296 10.48 -0.20 7.02
CA THR A 296 9.51 0.46 6.12
C THR A 296 8.26 0.88 6.89
N ALA A 297 7.72 0.01 7.75
CA ALA A 297 6.59 0.34 8.61
C ALA A 297 6.93 1.52 9.53
N PHE A 298 8.11 1.50 10.16
CA PHE A 298 8.59 2.59 11.01
C PHE A 298 8.66 3.92 10.25
N VAL A 299 9.30 3.95 9.07
CA VAL A 299 9.44 5.18 8.27
C VAL A 299 8.07 5.73 7.85
N MET A 300 7.15 4.87 7.42
CA MET A 300 5.81 5.31 7.02
C MET A 300 5.00 5.85 8.20
N VAL A 301 5.02 5.17 9.35
CA VAL A 301 4.30 5.59 10.57
C VAL A 301 4.94 6.83 11.21
N ALA A 302 6.26 6.97 11.14
CA ALA A 302 6.97 8.17 11.58
C ALA A 302 6.72 9.39 10.68
N ALA A 303 6.27 9.20 9.43
CA ALA A 303 5.81 10.30 8.58
C ALA A 303 4.34 10.64 8.86
N ASP A 304 3.50 9.62 9.01
CA ASP A 304 2.11 9.79 9.37
C ASP A 304 1.57 8.61 10.18
N PRO A 305 1.34 8.80 11.50
CA PRO A 305 0.94 7.70 12.36
C PRO A 305 -0.51 7.23 12.10
N SER A 306 -1.31 8.06 11.42
CA SER A 306 -2.68 7.72 11.02
C SER A 306 -2.73 6.56 10.01
N VAL A 307 -1.69 6.39 9.19
CA VAL A 307 -1.60 5.36 8.14
C VAL A 307 -1.68 3.95 8.71
N LEU A 308 -1.22 3.73 9.94
CA LEU A 308 -1.25 2.41 10.58
C LEU A 308 -2.66 1.83 10.69
N ILE A 309 -3.69 2.69 10.80
CA ILE A 309 -5.05 2.29 11.21
C ILE A 309 -6.12 2.73 10.25
N PHE A 310 -5.94 3.90 9.65
CA PHE A 310 -6.93 4.45 8.74
C PHE A 310 -6.62 4.14 7.28
N ASP A 311 -5.43 3.60 6.97
CA ASP A 311 -5.06 3.17 5.63
C ASP A 311 -5.16 1.64 5.50
N LEU A 312 -6.25 1.18 4.89
CA LEU A 312 -6.49 -0.24 4.63
C LEU A 312 -5.42 -0.85 3.70
N GLY A 313 -4.85 -0.06 2.78
CA GLY A 313 -3.78 -0.50 1.88
C GLY A 313 -2.47 -0.74 2.62
N PHE A 314 -2.17 0.06 3.65
CA PHE A 314 -1.09 -0.22 4.59
C PHE A 314 -1.35 -1.54 5.31
N GLN A 315 -2.50 -1.67 5.97
CA GLN A 315 -2.83 -2.84 6.79
C GLN A 315 -2.77 -4.15 5.99
N LEU A 316 -3.52 -4.24 4.90
CA LEU A 316 -3.58 -5.44 4.06
C LEU A 316 -2.19 -5.84 3.58
N SER A 317 -1.38 -4.87 3.18
CA SER A 317 -0.12 -5.22 2.56
C SER A 317 1.00 -5.54 3.55
N PHE A 318 1.05 -4.88 4.70
CA PHE A 318 1.99 -5.27 5.76
C PHE A 318 1.60 -6.63 6.35
N LEU A 319 0.31 -6.89 6.51
CA LEU A 319 -0.21 -8.16 6.98
C LEU A 319 0.09 -9.31 6.01
N ALA A 320 -0.03 -9.09 4.70
CA ALA A 320 0.41 -10.06 3.69
C ALA A 320 1.91 -10.38 3.82
N LEU A 321 2.77 -9.37 3.99
CA LEU A 321 4.22 -9.55 4.16
C LEU A 321 4.57 -10.27 5.47
N LEU A 322 3.88 -9.96 6.56
CA LEU A 322 4.02 -10.69 7.84
C LEU A 322 3.58 -12.15 7.68
N GLY A 323 2.49 -12.40 6.95
CA GLY A 323 2.07 -13.74 6.54
C GLY A 323 3.18 -14.48 5.80
N ILE A 324 3.77 -13.87 4.78
CA ILE A 324 4.89 -14.46 4.03
C ILE A 324 6.08 -14.76 4.96
N VAL A 325 6.45 -13.86 5.87
CA VAL A 325 7.61 -14.09 6.75
C VAL A 325 7.37 -15.19 7.79
N PHE A 326 6.19 -15.23 8.42
CA PHE A 326 5.96 -16.10 9.58
C PHE A 326 5.14 -17.37 9.26
N LEU A 327 4.22 -17.27 8.29
CA LEU A 327 3.29 -18.33 7.92
C LEU A 327 3.81 -19.17 6.74
N MET A 328 4.49 -18.58 5.75
CA MET A 328 5.03 -19.33 4.60
C MET A 328 5.90 -20.53 5.01
N PRO A 329 6.84 -20.43 5.98
CA PRO A 329 7.63 -21.60 6.38
C PRO A 329 6.78 -22.73 6.96
N ALA A 330 5.60 -22.41 7.50
CA ALA A 330 4.64 -23.40 8.00
C ALA A 330 4.04 -24.20 6.86
N ILE A 331 3.51 -23.46 5.89
CA ILE A 331 2.78 -24.00 4.77
C ILE A 331 3.75 -24.78 3.88
N ALA A 332 4.95 -24.23 3.65
CA ALA A 332 6.00 -24.90 2.89
C ALA A 332 6.36 -26.28 3.48
N SER A 333 6.47 -26.41 4.81
CA SER A 333 6.77 -27.69 5.47
C SER A 333 5.67 -28.74 5.27
N PHE A 334 4.42 -28.31 5.14
CA PHE A 334 3.28 -29.19 4.89
C PHE A 334 3.23 -29.61 3.42
N VAL A 335 3.33 -28.64 2.51
CA VAL A 335 3.26 -28.85 1.05
C VAL A 335 4.48 -29.61 0.52
N ALA A 336 5.63 -29.52 1.19
CA ALA A 336 6.82 -30.29 0.85
C ALA A 336 6.54 -31.81 0.77
N ARG A 337 5.61 -32.32 1.58
CA ARG A 337 5.23 -33.74 1.66
C ARG A 337 4.46 -34.24 0.43
N VAL A 338 3.89 -33.34 -0.37
CA VAL A 338 3.12 -33.69 -1.56
C VAL A 338 4.08 -34.16 -2.66
N ARG A 339 3.97 -35.42 -3.11
CA ARG A 339 4.80 -35.96 -4.19
C ARG A 339 4.24 -35.56 -5.56
N GLY A 340 5.11 -35.46 -6.58
CA GLY A 340 4.70 -35.19 -7.97
C GLY A 340 4.53 -33.71 -8.35
N VAL A 341 4.64 -32.77 -7.40
CA VAL A 341 4.53 -31.33 -7.68
C VAL A 341 5.92 -30.67 -7.73
N PRO A 342 6.26 -29.93 -8.81
CA PRO A 342 7.49 -29.14 -8.90
C PRO A 342 7.71 -28.19 -7.72
N ALA A 343 8.96 -28.05 -7.26
CA ALA A 343 9.31 -27.21 -6.12
C ALA A 343 8.84 -25.75 -6.27
N ILE A 344 8.97 -25.20 -7.49
CA ILE A 344 8.55 -23.84 -7.85
C ILE A 344 7.05 -23.64 -7.57
N LEU A 345 6.20 -24.59 -7.98
CA LEU A 345 4.76 -24.52 -7.74
C LEU A 345 4.41 -24.61 -6.25
N LYS A 346 5.14 -25.45 -5.50
CA LYS A 346 4.97 -25.55 -4.04
C LYS A 346 5.32 -24.23 -3.34
N GLU A 347 6.40 -23.57 -3.77
CA GLU A 347 6.84 -22.29 -3.22
C GLU A 347 5.84 -21.16 -3.52
N HIS A 348 5.36 -21.07 -4.76
CA HIS A 348 4.34 -20.08 -5.14
C HIS A 348 3.03 -20.29 -4.38
N PHE A 349 2.58 -21.55 -4.26
CA PHE A 349 1.40 -21.88 -3.45
C PHE A 349 1.61 -21.49 -1.99
N ALA A 350 2.73 -21.89 -1.37
CA ALA A 350 3.00 -21.59 0.03
C ALA A 350 3.07 -20.09 0.31
N THR A 351 3.69 -19.32 -0.59
CA THR A 351 3.79 -17.86 -0.50
C THR A 351 2.41 -17.20 -0.61
N THR A 352 1.60 -17.63 -1.58
CA THR A 352 0.29 -17.03 -1.83
C THR A 352 -0.71 -17.39 -0.74
N ALA A 353 -0.73 -18.65 -0.31
CA ALA A 353 -1.55 -19.11 0.81
C ALA A 353 -1.17 -18.40 2.12
N ALA A 354 0.13 -18.16 2.35
CA ALA A 354 0.60 -17.43 3.52
C ALA A 354 0.09 -15.98 3.54
N ALA A 355 0.20 -15.28 2.40
CA ALA A 355 -0.31 -13.93 2.25
C ALA A 355 -1.84 -13.89 2.44
N GLN A 356 -2.56 -14.77 1.75
CA GLN A 356 -4.04 -14.83 1.79
C GLN A 356 -4.57 -15.13 3.19
N LEU A 357 -4.05 -16.16 3.87
CA LEU A 357 -4.46 -16.50 5.23
C LEU A 357 -4.21 -15.33 6.20
N ALA A 358 -3.12 -14.59 6.03
CA ALA A 358 -2.86 -13.43 6.88
C ALA A 358 -3.87 -12.30 6.66
N VAL A 359 -4.22 -11.98 5.42
CA VAL A 359 -5.13 -10.85 5.10
C VAL A 359 -6.61 -11.19 5.16
N MET A 360 -6.97 -12.48 5.10
CA MET A 360 -8.35 -12.95 4.97
C MET A 360 -9.32 -12.37 6.01
N PRO A 361 -8.99 -12.31 7.32
CA PRO A 361 -9.90 -11.73 8.31
C PRO A 361 -10.20 -10.26 8.04
N LEU A 362 -9.18 -9.49 7.65
CA LEU A 362 -9.32 -8.07 7.37
C LEU A 362 -10.08 -7.84 6.07
N LEU A 363 -9.85 -8.67 5.05
CA LEU A 363 -10.64 -8.65 3.81
C LEU A 363 -12.12 -8.92 4.09
N LEU A 364 -12.43 -9.94 4.88
CA LEU A 364 -13.81 -10.25 5.24
C LEU A 364 -14.46 -9.17 6.11
N ALA A 365 -13.73 -8.62 7.09
CA ALA A 365 -14.24 -7.55 7.95
C ALA A 365 -14.47 -6.24 7.19
N SER A 366 -13.68 -5.97 6.14
CA SER A 366 -13.75 -4.71 5.37
C SER A 366 -14.66 -4.80 4.15
N PHE A 367 -14.71 -5.95 3.48
CA PHE A 367 -15.41 -6.13 2.20
C PHE A 367 -16.53 -7.17 2.23
N GLY A 368 -16.73 -7.89 3.36
CA GLY A 368 -17.84 -8.82 3.56
C GLY A 368 -17.86 -10.05 2.65
N SER A 369 -16.80 -10.27 1.85
CA SER A 369 -16.74 -11.38 0.89
C SER A 369 -15.30 -11.76 0.55
N VAL A 370 -15.07 -13.04 0.29
CA VAL A 370 -13.81 -13.56 -0.25
C VAL A 370 -14.13 -14.52 -1.39
N SER A 371 -13.40 -14.37 -2.50
CA SER A 371 -13.55 -15.24 -3.66
C SER A 371 -12.70 -16.50 -3.53
N LEU A 372 -13.33 -17.66 -3.69
CA LEU A 372 -12.65 -18.96 -3.78
C LEU A 372 -11.74 -19.05 -5.02
N PHE A 373 -12.14 -18.38 -6.11
CA PHE A 373 -11.40 -18.38 -7.37
C PHE A 373 -10.34 -17.28 -7.46
N SER A 374 -10.13 -16.52 -6.38
CA SER A 374 -9.09 -15.50 -6.32
C SER A 374 -7.72 -16.08 -6.70
N LEU A 375 -7.35 -17.24 -6.15
CA LEU A 375 -6.04 -17.84 -6.43
C LEU A 375 -5.84 -18.17 -7.94
N PRO A 376 -6.67 -18.99 -8.59
CA PRO A 376 -6.49 -19.32 -10.01
C PRO A 376 -6.65 -18.09 -10.93
N ALA A 377 -7.58 -17.19 -10.63
CA ALA A 377 -7.76 -15.96 -11.41
C ALA A 377 -6.50 -15.08 -11.36
N ASN A 378 -5.91 -14.89 -10.17
CA ASN A 378 -4.71 -14.09 -10.02
C ASN A 378 -3.49 -14.71 -10.71
N VAL A 379 -3.32 -16.04 -10.68
CA VAL A 379 -2.19 -16.68 -11.38
C VAL A 379 -2.24 -16.42 -12.88
N LEU A 380 -3.42 -16.56 -13.50
CA LEU A 380 -3.60 -16.37 -14.94
C LEU A 380 -3.45 -14.90 -15.34
N VAL A 381 -4.04 -13.97 -14.56
CA VAL A 381 -3.94 -12.54 -14.86
C VAL A 381 -2.53 -12.03 -14.60
N LEU A 382 -1.96 -12.26 -13.40
CA LEU A 382 -0.68 -11.67 -12.99
C LEU A 382 0.51 -12.16 -13.82
N PHE A 383 0.47 -13.37 -14.37
CA PHE A 383 1.53 -13.88 -15.26
C PHE A 383 1.74 -12.97 -16.48
N THR A 384 0.66 -12.38 -17.00
CA THR A 384 0.72 -11.51 -18.19
C THR A 384 0.98 -10.04 -17.85
N VAL A 385 0.77 -9.62 -16.60
CA VAL A 385 0.87 -8.22 -16.17
C VAL A 385 2.21 -7.56 -16.49
N PRO A 386 3.40 -8.18 -16.28
CA PRO A 386 4.66 -7.53 -16.61
C PRO A 386 4.79 -7.17 -18.09
N VAL A 387 4.35 -8.06 -18.98
CA VAL A 387 4.39 -7.85 -20.43
C VAL A 387 3.36 -6.78 -20.82
N THR A 388 2.14 -6.86 -20.28
CA THR A 388 1.09 -5.85 -20.48
C THR A 388 1.56 -4.46 -20.03
N MET A 389 2.20 -4.36 -18.86
CA MET A 389 2.76 -3.11 -18.36
C MET A 389 3.88 -2.58 -19.25
N ALA A 390 4.80 -3.45 -19.71
CA ALA A 390 5.87 -3.04 -20.61
C ALA A 390 5.32 -2.48 -21.93
N LEU A 391 4.36 -3.18 -22.56
CA LEU A 391 3.68 -2.70 -23.76
C LEU A 391 2.87 -1.43 -23.49
N GLY A 392 2.26 -1.28 -22.31
CA GLY A 392 1.55 -0.06 -21.93
C GLY A 392 2.46 1.14 -21.76
N PHE A 393 3.62 0.97 -21.12
CA PHE A 393 4.62 2.02 -21.05
C PHE A 393 5.13 2.40 -22.45
N LEU A 394 5.41 1.41 -23.31
CA LEU A 394 5.81 1.66 -24.69
C LEU A 394 4.72 2.39 -25.48
N THR A 395 3.46 1.98 -25.36
CA THR A 395 2.30 2.63 -26.00
C THR A 395 2.20 4.08 -25.55
N GLY A 396 2.22 4.32 -24.24
CA GLY A 396 2.02 5.66 -23.71
C GLY A 396 3.18 6.61 -23.99
N PHE A 397 4.42 6.15 -23.92
CA PHE A 397 5.58 6.98 -24.29
C PHE A 397 5.71 7.18 -25.81
N ALA A 398 5.40 6.16 -26.61
CA ALA A 398 5.37 6.28 -28.07
C ALA A 398 4.31 7.28 -28.53
N GLY A 399 3.15 7.31 -27.88
CA GLY A 399 2.05 8.25 -28.20
C GLY A 399 2.39 9.71 -27.97
N LEU A 400 3.40 10.01 -27.15
CA LEU A 400 3.92 11.38 -27.00
C LEU A 400 4.72 11.85 -28.24
N VAL A 401 5.16 10.92 -29.08
CA VAL A 401 5.98 11.18 -30.28
C VAL A 401 5.18 10.95 -31.57
N SER A 402 4.44 9.83 -31.65
CA SER A 402 3.67 9.44 -32.83
C SER A 402 2.50 8.54 -32.45
N ALA A 403 1.30 8.90 -32.92
CA ALA A 403 0.10 8.08 -32.75
C ALA A 403 0.25 6.70 -33.40
N THR A 404 0.87 6.61 -34.59
CA THR A 404 1.09 5.34 -35.30
C THR A 404 2.00 4.39 -34.52
N LEU A 405 3.04 4.92 -33.87
CA LEU A 405 3.93 4.10 -33.05
C LEU A 405 3.22 3.62 -31.77
N ALA A 406 2.35 4.45 -31.20
CA ALA A 406 1.51 4.05 -30.07
C ALA A 406 0.57 2.91 -30.46
N GLU A 407 -0.12 3.01 -31.60
CA GLU A 407 -1.00 1.95 -32.11
C GLU A 407 -0.27 0.62 -32.30
N PHE A 408 0.95 0.66 -32.84
CA PHE A 408 1.79 -0.54 -33.02
C PHE A 408 2.00 -1.32 -31.71
N PHE A 409 2.24 -0.62 -30.59
CA PHE A 409 2.37 -1.25 -29.27
C PHE A 409 1.01 -1.51 -28.59
N ALA A 410 -0.01 -0.71 -28.90
CA ALA A 410 -1.35 -0.85 -28.35
C ALA A 410 -2.03 -2.14 -28.83
N ILE A 411 -1.78 -2.59 -30.06
CA ILE A 411 -2.36 -3.83 -30.60
C ILE A 411 -2.00 -5.05 -29.74
N PRO A 412 -0.72 -5.41 -29.51
CA PRO A 412 -0.38 -6.55 -28.66
C PRO A 412 -0.77 -6.32 -27.20
N ALA A 413 -0.73 -5.08 -26.69
CA ALA A 413 -1.25 -4.76 -25.36
C ALA A 413 -2.75 -5.08 -25.27
N GLY A 414 -3.51 -4.72 -26.30
CA GLY A 414 -4.94 -4.93 -26.41
C GLY A 414 -5.33 -6.41 -26.43
N VAL A 415 -4.49 -7.29 -26.98
CA VAL A 415 -4.69 -8.75 -26.94
C VAL A 415 -4.52 -9.28 -25.51
N LEU A 416 -3.44 -8.88 -24.82
CA LEU A 416 -3.21 -9.29 -23.44
C LEU A 416 -4.28 -8.74 -22.50
N LEU A 417 -4.72 -7.49 -22.70
CA LEU A 417 -5.81 -6.90 -21.92
C LEU A 417 -7.13 -7.64 -22.16
N SER A 418 -7.43 -8.04 -23.41
CA SER A 418 -8.58 -8.90 -23.71
C SER A 418 -8.51 -10.23 -22.99
N TYR A 419 -7.34 -10.86 -22.95
CA TYR A 419 -7.14 -12.09 -22.19
C TYR A 419 -7.37 -11.88 -20.69
N GLN A 420 -6.82 -10.82 -20.11
CA GLN A 420 -6.99 -10.51 -18.68
C GLN A 420 -8.45 -10.26 -18.31
N ILE A 421 -9.15 -9.42 -19.09
CA ILE A 421 -10.58 -9.13 -18.91
C ILE A 421 -11.40 -10.41 -19.06
N GLY A 422 -11.15 -11.20 -20.11
CA GLY A 422 -11.83 -12.47 -20.34
C GLY A 422 -11.60 -13.49 -19.22
N ALA A 423 -10.38 -13.55 -18.66
CA ALA A 423 -10.10 -14.41 -17.50
C ALA A 423 -10.88 -13.95 -16.27
N ILE A 424 -10.92 -12.64 -15.98
CA ILE A 424 -11.68 -12.06 -14.87
C ILE A 424 -13.17 -12.40 -15.00
N GLU A 425 -13.75 -12.18 -16.17
CA GLU A 425 -15.15 -12.50 -16.45
C GLU A 425 -15.45 -14.00 -16.42
N PHE A 426 -14.52 -14.83 -16.88
CA PHE A 426 -14.69 -16.28 -16.81
C PHE A 426 -14.84 -16.75 -15.36
N PHE A 427 -13.94 -16.33 -14.48
CA PHE A 427 -14.02 -16.70 -13.07
C PHE A 427 -15.18 -16.04 -12.33
N SER A 428 -15.64 -14.86 -12.78
CA SER A 428 -16.80 -14.22 -12.16
C SER A 428 -18.12 -14.94 -12.45
N ARG A 429 -18.20 -15.70 -13.55
CA ARG A 429 -19.39 -16.47 -13.95
C ARG A 429 -19.46 -17.85 -13.29
N LEU A 430 -18.40 -18.30 -12.61
CA LEU A 430 -18.40 -19.62 -11.96
C LEU A 430 -19.33 -19.65 -10.73
N PRO A 431 -20.05 -20.76 -10.50
CA PRO A 431 -20.87 -20.92 -9.31
C PRO A 431 -20.01 -20.81 -8.05
N GLN A 432 -20.54 -20.17 -6.99
CA GLN A 432 -19.87 -19.98 -5.69
C GLN A 432 -18.65 -19.04 -5.72
N ALA A 433 -18.49 -18.23 -6.77
CA ALA A 433 -17.32 -17.36 -6.91
C ALA A 433 -17.19 -16.30 -5.81
N GLY A 434 -18.26 -15.93 -5.10
CA GLY A 434 -18.20 -15.16 -3.87
C GLY A 434 -18.81 -15.91 -2.70
N LEU A 435 -18.00 -16.33 -1.72
CA LEU A 435 -18.53 -16.65 -0.39
C LEU A 435 -18.71 -15.32 0.35
N THR A 436 -19.95 -14.87 0.44
CA THR A 436 -20.32 -13.76 1.30
C THR A 436 -20.38 -14.29 2.73
N LEU A 437 -19.27 -14.15 3.43
CA LEU A 437 -19.21 -14.34 4.87
C LEU A 437 -19.12 -12.95 5.48
N THR A 438 -20.06 -12.61 6.35
CA THR A 438 -20.00 -11.42 7.20
C THR A 438 -19.49 -11.82 8.58
N PRO A 439 -18.19 -12.15 8.75
CA PRO A 439 -17.70 -12.47 10.07
C PRO A 439 -17.82 -11.24 10.94
N SER A 440 -18.33 -11.43 12.14
CA SER A 440 -18.22 -10.43 13.19
C SER A 440 -16.73 -10.14 13.44
N TRP A 441 -16.40 -8.89 13.75
CA TRP A 441 -15.06 -8.49 14.23
C TRP A 441 -14.57 -9.36 15.40
N LEU A 442 -15.49 -10.01 16.11
CA LEU A 442 -15.21 -10.99 17.17
C LEU A 442 -14.43 -12.23 16.69
N ILE A 443 -14.47 -12.58 15.40
CA ILE A 443 -13.79 -13.77 14.85
C ILE A 443 -12.34 -13.46 14.48
N VAL A 444 -11.99 -12.19 14.28
CA VAL A 444 -10.67 -11.74 13.82
C VAL A 444 -9.58 -12.08 14.85
N LEU A 445 -9.79 -11.77 16.13
CA LEU A 445 -8.81 -12.03 17.19
C LEU A 445 -8.57 -13.52 17.44
N PRO A 446 -9.61 -14.38 17.60
CA PRO A 446 -9.44 -15.83 17.68
C PRO A 446 -8.70 -16.42 16.47
N TYR A 447 -8.99 -15.93 15.26
CA TYR A 447 -8.33 -16.40 14.05
C TYR A 447 -6.82 -16.12 14.07
N TYR A 448 -6.40 -14.90 14.39
CA TYR A 448 -4.98 -14.58 14.51
C TYR A 448 -4.30 -15.34 15.65
N ALA A 449 -4.98 -15.54 16.78
CA ALA A 449 -4.47 -16.36 17.88
C ALA A 449 -4.21 -17.81 17.43
N LEU A 450 -5.12 -18.38 16.63
CA LEU A 450 -4.97 -19.71 16.04
C LEU A 450 -3.78 -19.78 15.07
N LEU A 451 -3.60 -18.78 14.21
CA LEU A 451 -2.44 -18.72 13.31
C LEU A 451 -1.12 -18.65 14.10
N VAL A 452 -1.06 -17.83 15.14
CA VAL A 452 0.14 -17.73 16.01
C VAL A 452 0.41 -19.06 16.71
N PHE A 453 -0.63 -19.72 17.22
CA PHE A 453 -0.53 -21.03 17.83
C PHE A 453 -0.01 -22.08 16.85
N TRP A 454 -0.54 -22.09 15.62
CA TRP A 454 -0.09 -22.98 14.56
C TRP A 454 1.37 -22.75 14.18
N ILE A 455 1.80 -21.48 14.11
CA ILE A 455 3.20 -21.12 13.86
C ILE A 455 4.12 -21.68 14.96
N ARG A 456 3.68 -21.63 16.23
CA ARG A 456 4.46 -22.10 17.39
C ARG A 456 4.53 -23.63 17.50
N ARG A 457 3.52 -24.36 17.03
CA ARG A 457 3.47 -25.83 17.10
C ARG A 457 4.27 -26.56 16.01
N LYS A 458 4.95 -25.84 15.12
CA LYS A 458 5.77 -26.48 14.10
C LYS A 458 6.94 -27.24 14.75
N PRO A 459 7.22 -28.48 14.31
CA PRO A 459 8.53 -29.06 14.55
C PRO A 459 9.57 -28.15 13.89
N LYS A 460 10.65 -27.83 14.62
CA LYS A 460 11.79 -27.08 14.05
C LYS A 460 12.19 -27.77 12.73
N PRO A 461 12.46 -27.02 11.64
CA PRO A 461 13.05 -27.64 10.47
C PRO A 461 14.32 -28.34 10.92
N SER A 462 14.38 -29.66 10.75
CA SER A 462 15.64 -30.39 10.82
C SER A 462 16.56 -29.70 9.82
N HIS A 463 17.69 -29.18 10.28
CA HIS A 463 18.77 -28.80 9.40
C HIS A 463 19.02 -29.99 8.47
N ALA A 464 18.68 -29.85 7.19
CA ALA A 464 19.23 -30.72 6.18
C ALA A 464 20.69 -30.27 5.98
N PRO A 465 21.63 -31.22 5.92
CA PRO A 465 23.07 -30.96 5.95
C PRO A 465 23.56 -30.05 4.83
#